data_AF-A0A8J2PT02-F1
#
_entry.id   AF-A0A8J2PT02-F1
#
_cell.length_a   1.000
_cell.length_b   1.000
_cell.length_c   1.000
_cell.angle_alpha   90.00
_cell.angle_beta   90.00
_cell.angle_gamma   90.00
#
_symmetry.space_group_name_H-M   'P 1'
#
loop_
_entity.id
_entity.type
_entity.pdbx_description
1 polymer ?
#
loop_
_entity_poly.entity_id
_entity_poly.type
_entity_poly.pdbx_seq_one_letter_code
_entity_poly.pdbx_strand_id
1 'polypeptide(L)'
;GYHLHQNFVVALLNDIFGIQCRGGCMCAGPYAQILLDISIDTAEQYEAALSRDCSGQVEDQNQNLVSSDPVYYMIYRPGFTRISLPAEATPKEVDFLIEAVKLVAKYGWKMLVHYSVCLQTGSFRLRSQ
;
A
#
# COMPACT_ATOMS: atom_id res chain seq x y z
N GLY A 1 6.18 9.99 -13.42
CA GLY A 1 6.14 8.52 -13.46
C GLY A 1 4.91 8.05 -12.69
N TYR A 2 4.38 6.88 -12.97
CA TYR A 2 3.25 6.34 -12.20
C TYR A 2 3.75 5.62 -10.95
N HIS A 3 3.14 5.88 -9.80
CA HIS A 3 3.48 5.23 -8.53
C HIS A 3 2.67 3.94 -8.36
N LEU A 4 3.34 2.86 -7.91
CA LEU A 4 2.66 1.64 -7.51
C LEU A 4 2.28 1.72 -6.03
N HIS A 5 1.09 1.23 -5.70
CA HIS A 5 0.65 1.19 -4.31
C HIS A 5 1.61 0.33 -3.47
N GLN A 6 1.99 0.81 -2.30
CA GLN A 6 3.02 0.19 -1.46
C GLN A 6 2.71 -1.27 -1.08
N ASN A 7 1.44 -1.63 -0.82
CA ASN A 7 1.04 -3.02 -0.56
C ASN A 7 1.12 -3.91 -1.82
N PHE A 8 0.96 -3.33 -3.01
CA PHE A 8 1.11 -4.08 -4.26
C PHE A 8 2.58 -4.44 -4.50
N VAL A 9 3.49 -3.50 -4.24
CA VAL A 9 4.94 -3.75 -4.30
C VAL A 9 5.34 -4.84 -3.31
N VAL A 10 4.80 -4.80 -2.08
CA VAL A 10 5.01 -5.87 -1.08
C VAL A 10 4.53 -7.23 -1.60
N ALA A 11 3.33 -7.29 -2.16
CA ALA A 11 2.78 -8.54 -2.71
C ALA A 11 3.67 -9.09 -3.82
N LEU A 12 4.14 -8.26 -4.75
CA LEU A 12 5.04 -8.70 -5.84
C LEU A 12 6.38 -9.21 -5.32
N LEU A 13 7.01 -8.49 -4.38
CA LEU A 13 8.28 -8.92 -3.78
C LEU A 13 8.11 -10.25 -3.04
N ASN A 14 6.96 -10.45 -2.41
CA ASN A 14 6.66 -11.69 -1.70
C ASN A 14 6.38 -12.86 -2.64
N ASP A 15 5.43 -12.70 -3.56
CA ASP A 15 4.90 -13.78 -4.39
C ASP A 15 5.91 -14.25 -5.45
N ILE A 16 6.70 -13.33 -6.02
CA ILE A 16 7.60 -13.63 -7.14
C ILE A 16 9.01 -13.98 -6.63
N PHE A 17 9.50 -13.25 -5.63
CA PHE A 17 10.89 -13.33 -5.19
C PHE A 17 11.06 -13.95 -3.80
N GLY A 18 9.96 -14.23 -3.07
CA GLY A 18 10.01 -14.76 -1.70
C GLY A 18 10.54 -13.77 -0.67
N ILE A 19 10.62 -12.47 -1.00
CA ILE A 19 11.19 -11.46 -0.12
C ILE A 19 10.10 -10.96 0.84
N GLN A 20 10.35 -11.07 2.13
CA GLN A 20 9.46 -10.56 3.17
C GLN A 20 9.68 -9.06 3.33
N CYS A 21 8.63 -8.27 3.11
CA CYS A 21 8.67 -6.81 3.17
C CYS A 21 7.45 -6.28 3.92
N ARG A 22 7.54 -5.03 4.40
CA ARG A 22 6.41 -4.38 5.03
C ARG A 22 6.03 -3.12 4.30
N GLY A 23 4.72 -2.97 4.16
CA GLY A 23 4.08 -1.83 3.57
C GLY A 23 3.42 -0.96 4.64
N GLY A 24 3.45 0.36 4.47
CA GLY A 24 2.65 1.23 5.31
C GLY A 24 2.87 2.72 5.09
N CYS A 25 2.02 3.52 5.74
CA CYS A 25 2.25 4.94 5.89
C CYS A 25 3.45 5.21 6.81
N MET A 26 4.08 6.38 6.66
CA MET A 26 5.01 6.85 7.68
C MET A 26 4.23 7.44 8.86
N CYS A 27 4.70 7.17 10.08
CA CYS A 27 4.19 7.83 11.28
C CYS A 27 4.60 9.30 11.37
N ALA A 28 5.54 9.75 10.51
CA ALA A 28 5.96 11.13 10.37
C ALA A 28 5.30 11.75 9.12
N GLY A 29 4.06 12.23 9.28
CA GLY A 29 3.23 12.77 8.19
C GLY A 29 3.93 13.85 7.35
N PRO A 30 4.45 14.94 7.95
CA PRO A 30 5.10 16.02 7.19
C PRO A 30 6.33 15.56 6.41
N TYR A 31 7.11 14.64 6.96
CA TYR A 31 8.29 14.10 6.29
C TYR A 31 7.91 13.24 5.08
N ALA A 32 6.86 12.42 5.21
CA ALA A 32 6.35 11.64 4.08
C ALA A 32 5.78 12.53 2.97
N GLN A 33 5.11 13.63 3.32
CA GLN A 33 4.62 14.59 2.35
C GLN A 33 5.77 15.18 1.54
N ILE A 34 6.85 15.62 2.20
CA ILE A 34 8.04 16.14 1.53
C ILE A 34 8.68 15.08 0.62
N LEU A 35 8.84 13.84 1.09
CA LEU A 35 9.48 12.77 0.31
C LEU A 35 8.66 12.32 -0.91
N LEU A 36 7.34 12.39 -0.83
CA LEU A 36 6.43 12.02 -1.92
C LEU A 36 6.03 13.22 -2.78
N ASP A 37 6.60 14.40 -2.50
CA ASP A 37 6.28 15.66 -3.17
C ASP A 37 4.76 15.97 -3.12
N ILE A 38 4.13 15.68 -1.97
CA ILE A 38 2.71 15.91 -1.74
C ILE A 38 2.52 17.34 -1.26
N SER A 39 1.95 18.18 -2.12
CA SER A 39 1.53 19.54 -1.75
C SER A 39 0.36 19.51 -0.75
N ILE A 40 0.10 20.65 -0.09
CA ILE A 40 -1.05 20.81 0.81
C ILE A 40 -2.36 20.49 0.07
N ASP A 41 -2.55 21.03 -1.13
CA ASP A 41 -3.74 20.76 -1.95
C ASP A 41 -3.90 19.26 -2.28
N THR A 42 -2.78 18.58 -2.54
CA THR A 42 -2.79 17.13 -2.82
C THR A 42 -3.09 16.32 -1.55
N ALA A 43 -2.58 16.76 -0.40
CA ALA A 43 -2.87 16.15 0.88
C ALA A 43 -4.37 16.26 1.22
N GLU A 44 -4.97 17.44 1.01
CA GLU A 44 -6.41 17.66 1.19
C GLU A 44 -7.24 16.75 0.26
N GLN A 45 -6.81 16.55 -0.99
CA GLN A 45 -7.45 15.60 -1.91
C GLN A 45 -7.37 14.16 -1.41
N TYR A 46 -6.21 13.73 -0.88
CA TYR A 46 -6.07 12.42 -0.27
C TYR A 46 -6.97 12.26 0.96
N GLU A 47 -7.03 13.26 1.84
CA GLU A 47 -7.91 13.25 3.01
C GLU A 47 -9.39 13.19 2.63
N ALA A 48 -9.80 13.97 1.63
CA ALA A 48 -11.15 13.94 1.10
C ALA A 48 -11.48 12.56 0.48
N ALA A 49 -10.55 11.95 -0.26
CA ALA A 49 -10.73 10.62 -0.84
C ALA A 49 -10.82 9.52 0.22
N LEU A 50 -10.08 9.65 1.33
CA LEU A 50 -10.12 8.72 2.45
C LEU A 50 -11.43 8.82 3.25
N SER A 51 -12.00 10.03 3.38
CA SER A 51 -13.16 10.33 4.22
C SER A 51 -14.52 10.15 3.53
N ARG A 52 -14.53 9.80 2.24
CA ARG A 52 -15.74 9.83 1.39
C ARG A 52 -16.81 8.78 1.70
N ASP A 53 -16.55 7.80 2.57
CA ASP A 53 -17.49 6.69 2.83
C ASP A 53 -18.08 6.62 4.25
N CYS A 54 -17.99 7.71 5.02
CA CYS A 54 -18.65 7.80 6.34
C CYS A 54 -20.17 8.06 6.28
N SER A 55 -20.82 7.90 5.11
CA SER A 55 -22.27 8.13 4.94
C SER A 55 -23.10 6.87 4.66
N GLY A 56 -22.53 5.69 4.86
CA GLY A 56 -23.33 4.49 5.06
C GLY A 56 -23.87 4.47 6.50
N GLN A 57 -25.06 5.03 6.73
CA GLN A 57 -25.81 4.66 7.92
C GLN A 57 -26.05 3.15 7.85
N VAL A 58 -25.34 2.37 8.66
CA VAL A 58 -25.76 1.00 8.93
C VAL A 58 -26.89 1.13 9.95
N GLU A 59 -28.12 1.29 9.45
CA GLU A 59 -29.31 1.13 10.26
C GLU A 59 -29.45 -0.36 10.61
N ASP A 60 -28.96 -0.74 11.79
CA ASP A 60 -29.34 -2.00 12.39
C ASP A 60 -30.80 -1.87 12.86
N GLN A 61 -31.63 -2.89 12.63
CA GLN A 61 -33.07 -2.88 12.95
C GLN A 61 -33.38 -2.73 14.45
N ASN A 62 -32.34 -2.65 15.30
CA ASN A 62 -32.42 -2.64 16.75
C ASN A 62 -31.90 -1.35 17.43
N GLN A 63 -31.65 -0.26 16.69
CA GLN A 63 -31.27 1.06 17.26
C GLN A 63 -30.10 1.03 18.27
N ASN A 64 -29.20 0.05 18.19
CA ASN A 64 -28.00 0.03 18.99
C ASN A 64 -26.82 0.46 18.13
N LEU A 65 -26.16 1.56 18.50
CA LEU A 65 -24.92 2.01 17.87
C LEU A 65 -23.85 0.91 18.02
N VAL A 66 -23.66 0.11 16.98
CA VAL A 66 -22.45 -0.69 16.80
C VAL A 66 -21.39 0.29 16.30
N SER A 67 -20.35 0.50 17.11
CA SER A 67 -19.14 1.30 16.85
C SER A 67 -19.08 1.94 15.46
N SER A 68 -19.31 3.24 15.41
CA SER A 68 -19.19 4.10 14.23
C SER A 68 -17.73 4.32 13.85
N ASP A 69 -16.99 3.24 13.61
CA ASP A 69 -15.62 3.35 13.13
C ASP A 69 -15.67 3.75 11.64
N PRO A 70 -15.11 4.91 11.27
CA PRO A 70 -15.11 5.35 9.89
C PRO A 70 -14.43 4.32 8.97
N VAL A 71 -15.13 3.93 7.90
CA VAL A 71 -14.61 3.02 6.88
C VAL A 71 -13.70 3.81 5.95
N TYR A 72 -12.40 3.70 6.14
CA TYR A 72 -11.40 4.33 5.27
C TYR A 72 -11.03 3.41 4.10
N TYR A 73 -11.00 3.96 2.88
CA TYR A 73 -10.44 3.27 1.72
C TYR A 73 -8.91 3.34 1.69
N MET A 74 -8.25 2.35 2.29
CA MET A 74 -6.78 2.35 2.40
C MET A 74 -6.05 2.36 1.05
N ILE A 75 -6.71 2.01 -0.07
CA ILE A 75 -6.12 2.06 -1.41
C ILE A 75 -5.66 3.47 -1.84
N TYR A 76 -6.31 4.51 -1.32
CA TYR A 76 -5.92 5.90 -1.59
C TYR A 76 -4.81 6.39 -0.68
N ARG A 77 -4.43 5.60 0.34
CA ARG A 77 -3.47 6.02 1.34
C ARG A 77 -2.05 5.90 0.79
N PRO A 78 -1.33 7.02 0.59
CA PRO A 78 0.06 6.96 0.16
C PRO A 78 0.94 6.34 1.25
N GLY A 79 2.05 5.74 0.84
CA GLY A 79 2.99 5.12 1.77
C GLY A 79 4.21 4.54 1.06
N PHE A 80 4.98 3.77 1.83
CA PHE A 80 6.27 3.24 1.38
C PHE A 80 6.35 1.74 1.65
N THR A 81 7.06 1.05 0.78
CA THR A 81 7.52 -0.32 1.02
C THR A 81 8.89 -0.27 1.66
N ARG A 82 9.05 -0.95 2.78
CA ARG A 82 10.32 -1.07 3.50
C ARG A 82 10.87 -2.47 3.36
N ILE A 83 12.16 -2.53 3.02
CA ILE A 83 12.94 -3.76 2.87
C ILE A 83 14.05 -3.71 3.92
N SER A 84 14.28 -4.84 4.61
CA SER A 84 15.32 -4.95 5.61
C SER A 84 16.53 -5.67 5.02
N LEU A 85 17.71 -5.11 5.25
CA LEU A 85 19.00 -5.76 4.93
C LEU A 85 19.61 -6.24 6.24
N PRO A 86 19.68 -7.57 6.48
CA PRO A 86 20.42 -8.13 7.60
C PRO A 86 21.90 -7.77 7.51
N ALA A 87 22.56 -7.57 8.65
CA ALA A 87 23.99 -7.26 8.67
C ALA A 87 24.85 -8.43 8.16
N GLU A 88 24.32 -9.64 8.28
CA GLU A 88 24.94 -10.90 7.86
C GLU A 88 24.64 -11.25 6.39
N ALA A 89 23.87 -10.42 5.69
CA ALA A 89 23.54 -10.67 4.28
C ALA A 89 24.80 -10.67 3.42
N THR A 90 24.96 -11.74 2.65
CA THR A 90 26.05 -11.88 1.70
C THR A 90 25.89 -10.87 0.55
N PRO A 91 26.99 -10.48 -0.14
CA PRO A 91 26.89 -9.61 -1.31
C PRO A 91 25.91 -10.11 -2.38
N LYS A 92 25.84 -11.44 -2.57
CA LYS A 92 24.91 -12.07 -3.52
C LYS A 92 23.45 -11.91 -3.12
N GLU A 93 23.14 -11.98 -1.82
CA GLU A 93 21.77 -11.75 -1.33
C GLU A 93 21.39 -10.28 -1.48
N VAL A 94 22.32 -9.35 -1.20
CA VAL A 94 22.10 -7.93 -1.42
C VAL A 94 21.86 -7.63 -2.90
N ASP A 95 22.68 -8.19 -3.80
CA ASP A 95 22.52 -8.05 -5.24
C ASP A 95 21.16 -8.59 -5.71
N PHE A 96 20.75 -9.76 -5.20
CA PHE A 96 19.44 -10.33 -5.49
C PHE A 96 18.30 -9.39 -5.07
N LEU A 97 18.36 -8.81 -3.87
CA LEU A 97 17.35 -7.86 -3.39
C LEU A 97 17.29 -6.61 -4.29
N ILE A 98 18.45 -6.07 -4.67
CA ILE A 98 18.54 -4.90 -5.57
C ILE A 98 17.92 -5.21 -6.93
N GLU A 99 18.25 -6.36 -7.53
CA GLU A 99 17.71 -6.75 -8.84
C GLU A 99 16.19 -7.03 -8.78
N ALA A 100 15.71 -7.65 -7.71
CA ALA A 100 14.27 -7.86 -7.49
C ALA A 100 13.52 -6.51 -7.45
N VAL A 101 14.04 -5.53 -6.71
CA VAL A 101 13.45 -4.18 -6.64
C VAL A 101 13.47 -3.49 -8.00
N LYS A 102 14.57 -3.57 -8.76
CA LYS A 102 14.66 -3.01 -10.11
C LYS A 102 13.62 -3.63 -11.05
N LEU A 103 13.44 -4.95 -10.98
CA LEU A 103 12.44 -5.65 -11.81
C LEU A 103 11.02 -5.22 -11.46
N VAL A 104 10.68 -5.11 -10.16
CA VAL A 104 9.36 -4.63 -9.72
C VAL A 104 9.15 -3.17 -10.14
N ALA A 105 10.14 -2.30 -9.98
CA ALA A 105 10.04 -0.89 -10.38
C ALA A 105 9.84 -0.73 -11.90
N LYS A 106 10.48 -1.57 -12.71
CA LYS A 106 10.40 -1.48 -14.18
C LYS A 106 9.18 -2.17 -14.77
N TYR A 107 8.80 -3.32 -14.23
CA TYR A 107 7.80 -4.21 -14.84
C TYR A 107 6.63 -4.58 -13.94
N GLY A 108 6.64 -4.21 -12.65
CA GLY A 108 5.62 -4.62 -11.68
C GLY A 108 4.20 -4.21 -12.06
N TRP A 109 4.02 -3.06 -12.73
CA TRP A 109 2.73 -2.61 -13.23
C TRP A 109 2.06 -3.61 -14.21
N LYS A 110 2.85 -4.40 -14.95
CA LYS A 110 2.32 -5.41 -15.87
C LYS A 110 1.61 -6.54 -15.14
N MET A 111 1.96 -6.77 -13.87
CA MET A 111 1.35 -7.83 -13.07
C MET A 111 -0.03 -7.45 -12.53
N LEU A 112 -0.45 -6.18 -12.60
CA LEU A 112 -1.72 -5.71 -12.02
C LEU A 112 -2.94 -6.53 -12.47
N VAL A 113 -2.97 -7.00 -13.73
CA VAL A 113 -4.07 -7.80 -14.28
C VAL A 113 -4.25 -9.16 -13.58
N HIS A 114 -3.19 -9.68 -12.96
CA HIS A 114 -3.21 -10.96 -12.24
C HIS A 114 -3.60 -10.81 -10.77
N TYR A 115 -3.76 -9.58 -10.26
CA TYR A 115 -4.09 -9.33 -8.86
C TYR A 115 -5.51 -8.81 -8.70
N SER A 116 -6.11 -9.17 -7.57
CA SER A 116 -7.32 -8.57 -7.03
C SER A 116 -6.92 -7.59 -5.92
N VAL A 117 -7.67 -6.49 -5.79
CA VAL A 117 -7.42 -5.46 -4.77
C VAL A 117 -8.65 -5.31 -3.87
N CYS A 118 -8.43 -5.30 -2.57
CA CYS A 118 -9.45 -4.92 -1.60
C CYS A 118 -9.32 -3.42 -1.30
N LEU A 119 -10.26 -2.61 -1.77
CA LEU A 119 -10.17 -1.14 -1.66
C LEU A 119 -10.14 -0.64 -0.21
N GLN A 120 -10.88 -1.32 0.69
CA GLN A 120 -10.95 -0.97 2.11
C GLN A 120 -9.63 -1.18 2.84
N THR A 121 -8.93 -2.29 2.56
CA THR A 121 -7.65 -2.60 3.24
C THR A 121 -6.42 -2.19 2.42
N GLY A 122 -6.60 -1.87 1.13
CA GLY A 122 -5.53 -1.69 0.17
C GLY A 122 -4.69 -2.96 -0.05
N SER A 123 -5.20 -4.14 0.30
CA SER A 123 -4.47 -5.41 0.16
C SER A 123 -4.61 -5.97 -1.26
N PHE A 124 -3.52 -6.56 -1.75
CA PHE A 124 -3.44 -7.17 -3.07
C PHE A 124 -3.27 -8.68 -2.91
N ARG A 125 -4.02 -9.46 -3.69
CA ARG A 125 -3.93 -10.92 -3.71
C ARG A 125 -3.90 -11.42 -5.14
N LEU A 126 -3.04 -12.39 -5.42
CA LEU A 126 -3.05 -13.08 -6.71
C LEU A 126 -4.44 -13.68 -6.94
N ARG A 127 -5.00 -13.48 -8.13
CA ARG A 127 -6.26 -14.12 -8.51
C ARG A 127 -5.99 -15.62 -8.65
N SER A 128 -6.59 -16.44 -7.78
CA SER A 128 -6.64 -17.88 -8.06
C SER A 128 -7.52 -18.09 -9.29
N GLN A 129 -7.10 -19.00 -10.18
CA GLN A 129 -7.96 -19.49 -11.26
C GLN A 129 -9.16 -20.24 -10.70
#